data_AF-A0A7C7NUM2-F1
#
_entry.id   AF-A0A7C7NUM2-F1
#
_cell.length_a   1.000
_cell.length_b   1.000
_cell.length_c   1.000
_cell.angle_alpha   90.00
_cell.angle_beta   90.00
_cell.angle_gamma   90.00
#
_symmetry.space_group_name_H-M   'P 1'
#
loop_
_entity.id
_entity.type
_entity.pdbx_description
1 polymer ?
#
loop_
_entity_poly.entity_id
_entity_poly.type
_entity_poly.pdbx_seq_one_letter_code
_entity_poly.pdbx_strand_id
1 'polypeptide(L)' 'KGLKIFETEFIKENSALNKGEISKIEKEHFSIQTGAGQLIVLQVQLEGKRRMSAGDFLRGVHLLTGTRLG' A
#
# COMPACT_ATOMS: atom_id res chain seq x y z
N LYS A 1 12.58 3.39 -8.49
CA LYS A 1 12.21 1.97 -8.42
C LYS A 1 10.69 1.89 -8.48
N GLY A 2 10.14 1.23 -9.49
CA GLY A 2 8.68 1.09 -9.61
C GLY A 2 8.12 0.04 -8.64
N LEU A 3 7.01 0.37 -7.98
CA LEU A 3 6.16 -0.59 -7.28
C LEU A 3 4.87 -0.73 -8.09
N LYS A 4 4.66 -1.89 -8.71
CA LYS A 4 3.39 -2.20 -9.39
C LYS A 4 2.42 -2.79 -8.37
N ILE A 5 1.19 -2.31 -8.40
CA ILE A 5 0.10 -2.82 -7.57
C ILE A 5 -0.76 -3.72 -8.46
N PHE A 6 -1.05 -4.94 -7.99
CA PHE A 6 -1.78 -5.94 -8.78
C PHE A 6 -3.17 -6.26 -8.23
N GLU A 7 -3.33 -6.26 -6.90
CA GLU A 7 -4.57 -6.62 -6.25
C GLU A 7 -4.84 -5.70 -5.08
N THR A 8 -6.06 -5.20 -5.02
CA THR A 8 -6.46 -4.14 -4.10
C THR A 8 -7.91 -4.28 -3.72
N GLU A 9 -8.24 -3.91 -2.49
CA GLU A 9 -9.61 -3.67 -2.04
C GLU A 9 -9.81 -2.19 -1.77
N PHE A 10 -11.05 -1.72 -1.91
CA PHE A 10 -11.39 -0.32 -1.69
C PHE A 10 -12.39 -0.19 -0.54
N ILE A 11 -12.11 0.74 0.37
CA ILE A 11 -13.00 1.09 1.48
C ILE A 11 -13.38 2.56 1.38
N LYS A 12 -14.63 2.89 1.68
CA LYS A 12 -15.14 4.28 1.66
C LYS A 12 -14.73 5.11 2.88
N GLU A 13 -13.94 4.54 3.78
CA GLU A 13 -13.45 5.23 4.98
C GLU A 13 -12.23 6.08 4.64
N ASN A 14 -12.20 7.33 5.12
CA ASN A 14 -11.06 8.23 4.96
C ASN A 14 -10.18 8.21 6.22
N SER A 15 -8.87 8.34 6.03
CA SER A 15 -7.95 8.72 7.10
C SER A 15 -7.74 10.23 7.14
N ALA A 16 -7.07 10.70 8.19
CA ALA A 16 -6.63 12.09 8.33
C ALA A 16 -5.36 12.42 7.50
N LEU A 17 -4.89 11.49 6.66
CA LEU A 17 -3.65 11.64 5.88
C LEU A 17 -3.93 12.19 4.49
N ASN A 18 -2.89 12.58 3.76
CA ASN A 18 -3.04 13.14 2.43
C ASN A 18 -3.19 12.05 1.36
N LYS A 19 -3.77 12.42 0.22
CA LYS A 19 -3.86 11.53 -0.94
C LYS A 19 -2.47 11.01 -1.36
N GLY A 20 -2.36 9.70 -1.56
CA GLY A 20 -1.13 9.00 -1.90
C GLY A 20 -0.27 8.62 -0.69
N GLU A 21 -0.67 8.96 0.54
CA GLU A 21 0.05 8.54 1.75
C GLU A 21 -0.46 7.20 2.28
N ILE A 22 0.44 6.44 2.88
CA ILE A 22 0.10 5.16 3.53
C ILE A 22 -0.66 5.46 4.83
N SER A 23 -1.94 5.09 4.85
CA SER A 23 -2.85 5.35 5.96
C SER A 23 -2.73 4.35 7.09
N LYS A 24 -2.43 3.08 6.75
CA LYS A 24 -2.36 1.99 7.71
C LYS A 24 -1.39 0.92 7.22
N ILE A 25 -0.69 0.28 8.14
CA ILE A 25 0.16 -0.87 7.86
C ILE A 25 -0.30 -2.00 8.77
N GLU A 26 -0.66 -3.12 8.17
CA GLU A 26 -1.05 -4.35 8.85
C GLU A 26 -0.04 -5.45 8.55
N LYS A 27 -0.23 -6.65 9.12
CA LYS A 27 0.72 -7.77 8.91
C LYS A 27 0.74 -8.29 7.47
N GLU A 28 -0.41 -8.31 6.81
CA GLU A 28 -0.59 -8.93 5.49
C GLU A 28 -0.88 -7.92 4.37
N HIS A 29 -1.17 -6.67 4.71
CA HIS A 29 -1.53 -5.63 3.76
C HIS A 29 -1.21 -4.23 4.29
N PHE A 30 -1.30 -3.23 3.42
CA PHE A 30 -1.21 -1.82 3.80
C PHE A 30 -2.25 -1.01 3.03
N SER A 31 -2.67 0.10 3.62
CA SER A 31 -3.71 0.97 3.06
C SER A 31 -3.10 2.27 2.59
N ILE A 32 -3.57 2.79 1.45
CA ILE A 32 -3.18 4.06 0.88
C ILE A 32 -4.40 4.99 0.91
N GLN A 33 -4.24 6.18 1.47
CA GLN A 33 -5.27 7.20 1.40
C GLN A 33 -5.41 7.70 -0.04
N THR A 34 -6.65 7.75 -0.52
CA THR A 34 -6.96 8.30 -1.85
C THR A 34 -7.69 9.64 -1.72
N GLY A 35 -8.19 10.19 -2.82
CA GLY A 35 -9.02 11.40 -2.77
C GLY A 35 -10.36 11.17 -2.04
N ALA A 36 -10.89 9.95 -2.10
CA ALA A 36 -12.11 9.56 -1.40
C ALA A 36 -12.04 8.07 -1.08
N GLY A 37 -11.90 7.73 0.19
CA GLY A 37 -11.68 6.37 0.68
C GLY A 37 -10.21 5.97 0.72
N GLN A 38 -9.97 4.71 1.05
CA GLN A 38 -8.65 4.11 1.09
C GLN A 38 -8.59 2.89 0.19
N LEU A 39 -7.38 2.65 -0.32
CA LEU A 39 -7.06 1.52 -1.16
C LEU A 39 -6.16 0.57 -0.39
N ILE A 40 -6.70 -0.58 -0.02
CA ILE A 40 -6.00 -1.67 0.66
C ILE A 40 -5.23 -2.45 -0.38
N VAL A 41 -3.92 -2.50 -0.27
CA VAL A 41 -3.04 -3.21 -1.21
C VAL A 41 -2.79 -4.61 -0.69
N LEU A 42 -3.16 -5.61 -1.49
CA LEU A 42 -3.02 -7.03 -1.16
C LEU A 42 -1.85 -7.69 -1.90
N GLN A 43 -1.57 -7.25 -3.13
CA GLN A 43 -0.46 -7.79 -3.91
C GLN A 43 0.30 -6.73 -4.69
N VAL A 44 1.62 -6.87 -4.69
CA VAL A 44 2.56 -5.92 -5.31
C VAL A 44 3.67 -6.63 -6.07
N GLN A 45 4.39 -5.85 -6.87
CA GLN A 45 5.64 -6.27 -7.49
C GLN A 45 6.63 -5.12 -7.47
N LEU A 46 7.78 -5.38 -6.85
CA LEU A 46 8.95 -4.52 -6.98
C LEU A 46 9.60 -4.73 -8.35
N GLU A 47 10.07 -3.66 -8.96
CA GLU A 47 10.85 -3.70 -10.20
C GLU A 47 12.00 -4.72 -10.12
N GLY A 48 12.08 -5.62 -11.10
CA GLY A 48 13.07 -6.71 -11.12
C GLY A 48 12.79 -7.90 -10.18
N LYS A 49 11.66 -7.91 -9.46
CA LYS A 49 11.22 -9.02 -8.60
C LYS A 49 9.95 -9.68 -9.14
N ARG A 50 9.66 -10.88 -8.63
CA ARG A 50 8.38 -11.56 -8.87
C ARG A 50 7.26 -10.85 -8.09
N ARG A 51 6.03 -11.00 -8.57
CA ARG A 51 4.81 -10.61 -7.84
C ARG A 51 4.77 -11.34 -6.49
N MET A 52 4.34 -10.65 -5.45
CA MET A 52 4.27 -11.15 -4.08
C MET A 52 3.08 -10.55 -3.33
N SER A 53 2.74 -11.14 -2.19
CA SER A 53 1.76 -10.58 -1.27
C SER A 53 2.28 -9.28 -0.66
N ALA A 54 1.37 -8.40 -0.25
CA ALA A 54 1.74 -7.19 0.48
C ALA A 54 2.39 -7.54 1.82
N GLY A 55 1.98 -8.61 2.50
CA GLY A 55 2.63 -9.13 3.70
C GLY A 55 4.11 -9.50 3.47
N ASP A 56 4.42 -10.24 2.40
CA ASP A 56 5.81 -10.57 2.06
C ASP A 56 6.63 -9.33 1.73
N PHE A 57 6.02 -8.37 1.04
CA PHE A 57 6.64 -7.08 0.76
C PHE A 57 6.98 -6.32 2.05
N LEU A 58 6.06 -6.26 3.02
CA LEU A 58 6.25 -5.58 4.30
C LEU A 58 7.32 -6.23 5.20
N ARG A 59 7.56 -7.54 5.05
CA ARG A 59 8.67 -8.24 5.74
C ARG A 59 10.03 -7.84 5.21
N GLY A 60 10.13 -7.57 3.90
CA GLY A 60 11.38 -7.21 3.22
C GLY A 60 11.63 -5.71 3.08
N VAL A 61 10.61 -4.88 3.26
CA VAL A 61 10.66 -3.43 3.07
C VAL A 61 10.06 -2.74 4.29
N HIS A 62 10.85 -1.86 4.91
CA HIS A 62 10.35 -1.02 5.99
C HIS A 62 9.49 0.11 5.43
N LEU A 63 8.19 -0.02 5.64
CA LEU A 63 7.18 0.95 5.23
C LEU A 63 6.71 1.72 6.47
N LEU A 64 6.48 3.03 6.35
CA LEU A 64 5.99 3.87 7.46
C LEU A 64 4.66 4.52 7.11
N THR A 65 3.79 4.66 8.10
CA THR A 65 2.57 5.47 7.96
C THR A 65 2.93 6.91 7.62
N GLY A 66 2.15 7.55 6.75
CA GLY A 66 2.46 8.87 6.19
C GLY A 66 3.50 8.86 5.07
N THR A 67 4.12 7.71 4.73
CA THR A 67 4.96 7.62 3.53
C THR A 67 4.12 7.88 2.28
N ARG A 68 4.54 8.84 1.47
CA ARG A 68 3.86 9.21 0.23
C ARG A 68 4.37 8.38 -0.95
N LEU A 69 3.45 7.77 -1.68
CA LEU A 69 3.71 7.08 -2.94
C LEU A 69 3.50 8.07 -4.09
N GLY A 70 4.54 8.31 -4.89
CA GLY A 70 4.54 9.27 -6.00
C GLY A 70 5.73 9.08 -6.92
#